data_AF-A0A3E1D120-F1
#
_entry.id   AF-A0A3E1D120-F1
#
_cell.length_a   1.000
_cell.length_b   1.000
_cell.length_c   1.000
_cell.angle_alpha   90.00
_cell.angle_beta   90.00
_cell.angle_gamma   90.00
#
_symmetry.space_group_name_H-M   'P 1'
#
loop_
_entity.id
_entity.type
_entity.pdbx_description
1 polymer ?
#
loop_
_entity_poly.entity_id
_entity_poly.type
_entity_poly.pdbx_seq_one_letter_code
_entity_poly.pdbx_strand_id
1 'polypeptide(L)'
;MLTAATVWAALLTYAVMLVAFRYAKQRAFHVLGMISVILFDLGMPVYLYLYKDWYRRLIVESELTSFLVWIHFMMLVMMYALYVMQVKTALRLLRYDNSVRIDHRAQGRAVLLVRALVIFTGALLVES
;
A
#
# COMPACT_ATOMS: atom_id res chain seq x y z
N MET A 1 -2.22 -0.16 -21.79
CA MET A 1 -3.59 -0.34 -21.24
C MET A 1 -3.61 -1.03 -19.87
N LEU A 2 -2.90 -2.15 -19.69
CA LEU A 2 -2.80 -2.85 -18.39
C LEU A 2 -2.22 -1.98 -17.25
N THR A 3 -1.30 -1.07 -17.56
CA THR A 3 -0.61 -0.21 -16.58
C THR A 3 -1.52 0.87 -16.01
N ALA A 4 -2.28 1.58 -16.84
CA ALA A 4 -3.30 2.53 -16.37
C ALA A 4 -4.36 1.83 -15.50
N ALA A 5 -4.77 0.62 -15.86
CA ALA A 5 -5.72 -0.17 -15.06
C ALA A 5 -5.17 -0.48 -13.65
N THR A 6 -3.87 -0.78 -13.50
CA THR A 6 -3.28 -1.01 -12.17
C THR A 6 -3.28 0.24 -11.29
N VAL A 7 -3.09 1.43 -11.86
CA VAL A 7 -3.19 2.69 -11.12
C VAL A 7 -4.62 2.95 -10.67
N TRP A 8 -5.60 2.74 -11.55
CA TRP A 8 -7.02 2.87 -11.19
C TRP A 8 -7.43 1.88 -10.10
N ALA A 9 -6.97 0.62 -10.17
CA ALA A 9 -7.20 -0.37 -9.13
C ALA A 9 -6.57 0.05 -7.78
N ALA A 10 -5.35 0.59 -7.80
CA ALA A 10 -4.68 1.09 -6.61
C ALA A 10 -5.42 2.31 -6.01
N LEU A 11 -5.91 3.24 -6.84
CA LEU A 11 -6.73 4.37 -6.41
C LEU A 11 -8.07 3.91 -5.81
N LEU A 12 -8.73 2.93 -6.43
CA LEU A 12 -9.97 2.37 -5.91
C LEU A 12 -9.77 1.73 -4.54
N THR A 13 -8.73 0.92 -4.37
CA THR A 13 -8.42 0.31 -3.07
C THR A 13 -7.97 1.36 -2.05
N TYR A 14 -7.40 2.49 -2.47
CA TYR A 14 -7.15 3.64 -1.61
C TYR A 14 -8.43 4.32 -1.14
N ALA A 15 -9.40 4.53 -2.03
CA ALA A 15 -10.72 5.02 -1.65
C ALA A 15 -11.42 4.09 -0.64
N VAL A 16 -11.37 2.77 -0.87
CA VAL A 16 -11.87 1.77 0.09
C VAL A 16 -11.20 1.93 1.46
N MET A 17 -9.88 2.11 1.49
CA MET A 17 -9.14 2.29 2.73
C MET A 17 -9.54 3.58 3.48
N LEU A 18 -9.77 4.69 2.77
CA LEU A 18 -10.26 5.94 3.35
C LEU A 18 -11.65 5.76 3.97
N VAL A 19 -12.55 5.06 3.28
CA VAL A 19 -13.89 4.73 3.78
C VAL A 19 -13.77 3.83 5.02
N ALA A 20 -12.94 2.78 4.97
CA ALA A 20 -12.67 1.90 6.11
C ALA A 20 -12.12 2.68 7.32
N PHE A 21 -11.26 3.67 7.10
CA PHE A 21 -10.73 4.54 8.15
C PHE A 21 -11.80 5.44 8.77
N ARG A 22 -12.68 6.03 7.94
CA ARG A 22 -13.78 6.91 8.39
C ARG A 22 -14.86 6.17 9.16
N TYR A 23 -15.15 4.93 8.76
CA TYR A 23 -16.18 4.07 9.37
C TYR A 23 -15.61 2.97 10.26
N ALA A 24 -14.42 3.19 10.84
CA ALA A 24 -13.70 2.22 11.67
C ALA A 24 -14.47 1.69 12.90
N LYS A 25 -15.60 2.31 13.27
CA LYS A 25 -16.51 1.79 14.31
C LYS A 25 -17.13 0.43 13.91
N GLN A 26 -17.39 0.22 12.62
CA GLN A 26 -17.90 -1.03 12.09
C GLN A 26 -16.73 -2.00 11.89
N ARG A 27 -16.42 -2.79 12.93
CA ARG A 27 -15.20 -3.62 12.99
C ARG A 27 -15.08 -4.60 11.83
N ALA A 28 -16.16 -5.30 11.47
CA ALA A 28 -16.13 -6.27 10.38
C ALA A 28 -15.75 -5.61 9.05
N PHE A 29 -16.42 -4.51 8.70
CA PHE A 29 -16.12 -3.74 7.50
C PHE A 29 -14.67 -3.21 7.50
N HIS A 30 -14.23 -2.62 8.62
CA HIS A 30 -12.88 -2.08 8.74
C HIS A 30 -11.80 -3.16 8.59
N VAL A 31 -11.93 -4.27 9.33
CA VAL A 31 -10.96 -5.36 9.32
C VAL A 31 -10.89 -6.03 7.95
N LEU A 32 -12.04 -6.37 7.35
CA LEU A 32 -12.07 -6.97 6.02
C LEU A 32 -11.52 -6.02 4.95
N GLY A 33 -11.85 -4.73 5.03
CA GLY A 33 -11.32 -3.71 4.13
C GLY A 33 -9.79 -3.59 4.22
N MET A 34 -9.26 -3.54 5.43
CA MET A 34 -7.81 -3.49 5.66
C MET A 34 -7.10 -4.75 5.18
N ILE A 35 -7.64 -5.94 5.45
CA ILE A 35 -7.08 -7.22 4.97
C ILE A 35 -7.03 -7.24 3.44
N SER A 36 -8.14 -6.87 2.79
CA SER A 36 -8.24 -6.86 1.32
C SER A 36 -7.22 -5.90 0.70
N VAL A 37 -7.05 -4.72 1.28
CA VAL A 37 -6.07 -3.72 0.86
C VAL A 37 -4.63 -4.22 1.03
N ILE A 38 -4.31 -4.80 2.19
CA ILE A 38 -2.97 -5.34 2.45
C ILE A 38 -2.64 -6.47 1.47
N LEU A 39 -3.59 -7.38 1.22
CA LEU A 39 -3.40 -8.47 0.26
C LEU A 39 -3.23 -7.96 -1.17
N PHE A 40 -3.99 -6.93 -1.57
CA PHE A 40 -3.81 -6.27 -2.86
C PHE A 40 -2.39 -5.68 -2.97
N ASP A 41 -1.96 -4.90 -1.97
CA ASP A 41 -0.64 -4.25 -1.99
C ASP A 41 0.51 -5.27 -2.01
N LEU A 42 0.38 -6.39 -1.29
CA LEU A 42 1.35 -7.50 -1.33
C LEU A 42 1.34 -8.26 -2.65
N GLY A 43 0.16 -8.42 -3.26
CA GLY A 43 0.00 -9.11 -4.54
C GLY A 43 0.49 -8.29 -5.73
N MET A 44 0.42 -6.96 -5.66
CA MET A 44 0.78 -6.07 -6.76
C MET A 44 2.23 -6.23 -7.24
N PRO A 45 3.28 -6.28 -6.39
CA PRO A 45 4.64 -6.56 -6.84
C PRO A 45 4.77 -7.91 -7.54
N VAL A 46 4.09 -8.96 -7.06
CA VAL A 46 4.11 -10.29 -7.69
C VAL A 46 3.45 -10.23 -9.05
N TYR A 47 2.29 -9.59 -9.14
CA TYR A 47 1.60 -9.37 -10.41
C TYR A 47 2.49 -8.61 -11.40
N LEU A 48 3.05 -7.47 -11.00
CA LEU A 48 3.91 -6.68 -11.87
C LEU A 48 5.18 -7.46 -12.26
N TYR A 49 5.76 -8.25 -11.35
CA TYR A 49 6.89 -9.13 -11.67
C TYR A 49 6.58 -10.09 -12.82
N LEU A 50 5.38 -10.69 -12.83
CA LEU A 50 4.99 -11.68 -13.83
C LEU A 50 4.60 -11.08 -15.18
N TYR A 51 4.08 -9.84 -15.20
CA TYR A 51 3.47 -9.25 -16.40
C TYR A 51 4.25 -8.07 -17.01
N LYS A 52 5.32 -7.59 -16.38
CA LYS A 52 6.19 -6.52 -16.92
C LYS A 52 7.55 -7.06 -17.37
N ASP A 53 8.07 -6.49 -18.45
CA ASP A 53 9.43 -6.76 -18.92
C ASP A 53 10.45 -5.92 -18.11
N TRP A 54 10.82 -6.44 -16.94
CA TRP A 54 11.76 -5.77 -16.04
C TRP A 54 13.18 -5.72 -16.59
N TYR A 55 13.58 -6.66 -17.44
CA TYR A 55 14.92 -6.65 -18.02
C TYR A 55 15.07 -5.44 -18.94
N ARG A 56 14.12 -5.26 -19.86
CA ARG A 56 14.10 -4.07 -20.71
C ARG A 56 14.07 -2.80 -19.88
N ARG A 57 13.17 -2.71 -18.92
CA ARG A 57 12.94 -1.49 -18.16
C ARG A 57 14.12 -1.11 -17.25
N LEU A 58 14.63 -2.05 -16.45
CA LEU A 58 15.67 -1.76 -15.47
C LEU A 58 17.05 -1.67 -16.12
N ILE A 59 17.33 -2.49 -17.14
CA ILE A 59 18.66 -2.61 -17.74
C ILE A 59 18.77 -1.83 -19.05
N VAL A 60 17.89 -2.09 -20.02
CA VAL A 60 17.98 -1.46 -21.36
C VAL A 60 17.65 0.03 -21.27
N GLU A 61 16.57 0.38 -20.56
CA GLU A 61 16.16 1.77 -20.33
C GLU A 61 16.89 2.41 -19.14
N SER A 62 17.80 1.66 -18.48
CA SER A 62 18.63 2.11 -17.37
C SER A 62 17.85 2.70 -16.18
N GLU A 63 16.57 2.35 -16.02
CA GLU A 63 15.76 2.88 -14.91
C GLU A 63 16.23 2.36 -13.53
N LEU A 64 17.07 1.32 -13.47
CA LEU A 64 17.59 0.80 -12.21
C LEU A 64 18.37 1.87 -11.41
N THR A 65 19.04 2.80 -12.07
CA THR A 65 19.77 3.90 -11.40
C THR A 65 18.91 5.14 -11.19
N SER A 66 17.63 5.10 -11.61
CA SER A 66 16.70 6.20 -11.45
C SER A 66 16.36 6.44 -9.97
N PHE A 67 16.50 7.70 -9.56
CA PHE A 67 16.08 8.14 -8.22
C PHE A 67 14.63 7.77 -7.91
N LEU A 68 13.73 7.90 -8.87
CA LEU A 68 12.30 7.64 -8.67
C LEU A 68 12.01 6.17 -8.37
N VAL A 69 12.71 5.24 -9.02
CA VAL A 69 12.57 3.79 -8.77
C VAL A 69 12.98 3.47 -7.33
N TRP A 70 14.11 4.00 -6.86
CA TRP A 70 14.58 3.76 -5.49
C TRP A 70 13.69 4.40 -4.43
N ILE A 71 13.19 5.61 -4.68
CA ILE A 71 12.23 6.27 -3.78
C ILE A 71 10.93 5.45 -3.70
N HIS A 72 10.39 5.01 -4.82
CA HIS A 72 9.20 4.16 -4.84
C HIS A 72 9.42 2.85 -4.07
N PHE A 73 10.56 2.19 -4.31
CA PHE A 73 10.94 0.97 -3.61
C PHE A 73 11.06 1.18 -2.09
N MET A 74 11.74 2.23 -1.63
CA MET A 74 11.86 2.50 -0.20
C MET A 74 10.53 2.85 0.46
N MET A 75 9.62 3.50 -0.27
CA MET A 75 8.26 3.74 0.22
C MET A 75 7.44 2.45 0.34
N LEU A 76 7.60 1.48 -0.57
CA LEU A 76 6.99 0.15 -0.41
C LEU A 76 7.51 -0.56 0.85
N VAL A 77 8.83 -0.53 1.09
CA VAL A 77 9.43 -1.10 2.30
C VAL A 77 8.85 -0.43 3.56
N MET A 78 8.80 0.90 3.58
CA MET A 78 8.20 1.65 4.69
C MET A 78 6.72 1.30 4.89
N MET A 79 5.95 1.19 3.81
CA MET A 79 4.54 0.80 3.86
C MET A 79 4.36 -0.58 4.50
N TYR A 80 5.18 -1.56 4.12
CA TYR A 80 5.13 -2.90 4.70
C TYR A 80 5.52 -2.92 6.18
N ALA A 81 6.54 -2.15 6.58
CA ALA A 81 6.89 -1.99 7.98
C ALA A 81 5.73 -1.39 8.78
N LEU A 82 5.07 -0.36 8.25
CA LEU A 82 3.88 0.24 8.87
C LEU A 82 2.71 -0.75 8.96
N TYR A 83 2.48 -1.58 7.93
CA TYR A 83 1.48 -2.65 8.00
C TYR A 83 1.76 -3.65 9.11
N VAL A 84 3.01 -4.10 9.25
CA VAL A 84 3.38 -5.02 10.34
C VAL A 84 3.08 -4.39 11.71
N MET A 85 3.43 -3.12 11.91
CA MET A 85 3.14 -2.41 13.16
C MET A 85 1.63 -2.27 13.39
N GLN A 86 0.88 -1.89 12.35
CA GLN A 86 -0.57 -1.71 12.42
C GLN A 86 -1.30 -3.03 12.71
N VAL A 87 -0.85 -4.15 12.12
CA VAL A 87 -1.40 -5.49 12.39
C VAL A 87 -1.11 -5.90 13.84
N LYS A 88 0.12 -5.68 14.34
CA LYS A 88 0.46 -5.97 15.74
C LYS A 88 -0.43 -5.22 16.73
N THR A 89 -0.67 -3.92 16.51
CA THR A 89 -1.57 -3.13 17.36
C THR A 89 -3.04 -3.52 17.17
N ALA A 90 -3.46 -3.88 15.95
CA ALA A 90 -4.81 -4.38 15.68
C ALA A 90 -5.11 -5.68 16.44
N LEU A 91 -4.19 -6.64 16.44
CA LEU A 91 -4.35 -7.91 17.16
C LEU A 91 -4.51 -7.69 18.67
N ARG A 92 -3.81 -6.69 19.25
CA ARG A 92 -3.99 -6.29 20.65
C ARG A 92 -5.38 -5.66 20.90
N LEU A 93 -5.84 -4.77 20.01
CA LEU A 93 -7.18 -4.19 20.10
C LEU A 93 -8.30 -5.24 20.01
N LEU A 94 -8.12 -6.28 19.19
CA LEU A 94 -9.05 -7.40 19.08
C LEU A 94 -9.12 -8.23 20.37
N ARG A 95 -8.03 -8.23 21.16
CA ARG A 95 -7.97 -8.81 22.52
C ARG A 95 -8.41 -7.83 23.61
N TYR A 96 -9.14 -6.76 23.24
CA TYR A 96 -9.69 -5.75 24.14
C TYR A 96 -8.66 -4.86 24.87
N ASP A 97 -7.39 -4.87 24.45
CA ASP A 97 -6.38 -3.94 24.94
C ASP A 97 -6.54 -2.56 24.27
N ASN A 98 -7.27 -1.67 24.94
CA ASN A 98 -7.56 -0.33 24.43
C ASN A 98 -6.39 0.65 24.55
N SER A 99 -5.32 0.31 25.27
CA SER A 99 -4.18 1.21 25.49
C SER A 99 -3.49 1.62 24.19
N VAL A 100 -3.45 0.72 23.21
CA VAL A 100 -2.80 0.93 21.91
C VAL A 100 -3.70 1.61 20.86
N ARG A 101 -4.90 2.06 21.23
CA ARG A 101 -5.88 2.61 20.27
C ARG A 101 -5.36 3.89 19.61
N ILE A 102 -4.67 4.75 20.37
CA ILE A 102 -4.11 6.00 19.85
C ILE A 102 -2.99 5.67 18.85
N ASP A 103 -2.08 4.79 19.23
CA ASP A 103 -0.97 4.34 18.38
C ASP A 103 -1.47 3.70 17.10
N HIS A 104 -2.45 2.79 17.19
CA HIS A 104 -3.06 2.16 16.02
C HIS A 104 -3.68 3.19 15.06
N ARG A 105 -4.33 4.23 15.61
CA ARG A 105 -4.90 5.31 14.78
C ARG A 105 -3.82 6.19 14.16
N ALA A 106 -2.74 6.48 14.86
CA ALA A 106 -1.59 7.23 14.34
C ALA A 106 -0.89 6.43 13.23
N GLN A 107 -0.66 5.14 13.43
CA GLN A 107 -0.16 4.20 12.43
C GLN A 107 -1.07 4.19 11.19
N GLY A 108 -2.39 4.11 11.37
CA GLY A 108 -3.34 4.15 10.25
C GLY A 108 -3.27 5.45 9.42
N ARG A 109 -3.00 6.60 10.05
CA ARG A 109 -2.76 7.87 9.33
C ARG A 109 -1.45 7.83 8.55
N ALA A 110 -0.39 7.30 9.15
CA ALA A 110 0.91 7.15 8.49
C ALA A 110 0.80 6.23 7.27
N VAL A 111 0.10 5.10 7.40
CA VAL A 111 -0.16 4.17 6.28
C VAL A 111 -0.94 4.85 5.16
N LEU A 112 -2.01 5.59 5.47
CA LEU A 112 -2.77 6.32 4.45
C LEU A 112 -1.87 7.29 3.66
N LEU A 113 -1.04 8.06 4.37
CA LEU A 113 -0.12 9.00 3.75
C LEU A 113 0.92 8.29 2.86
N VAL A 114 1.61 7.29 3.40
CA VAL A 114 2.65 6.55 2.67
C VAL A 114 2.05 5.85 1.47
N ARG A 115 0.87 5.24 1.60
CA ARG A 115 0.20 4.56 0.50
C ARG A 115 -0.20 5.52 -0.61
N ALA A 116 -0.68 6.73 -0.29
CA ALA A 116 -0.92 7.76 -1.30
C ALA A 116 0.35 8.10 -2.09
N LEU A 117 1.50 8.21 -1.40
CA LEU A 117 2.79 8.48 -2.04
C LEU A 117 3.29 7.30 -2.89
N VAL A 118 3.09 6.06 -2.44
CA VAL A 118 3.37 4.85 -3.22
C VAL A 118 2.54 4.84 -4.50
N ILE A 119 1.22 5.11 -4.42
CA ILE A 119 0.36 5.16 -5.61
C ILE A 119 0.81 6.28 -6.55
N PHE A 120 1.10 7.46 -6.02
CA PHE A 120 1.56 8.60 -6.80
C PHE A 120 2.86 8.31 -7.56
N THR A 121 3.89 7.86 -6.85
CA THR A 121 5.18 7.51 -7.48
C THR A 121 5.08 6.29 -8.39
N GLY A 122 4.23 5.32 -8.05
CA GLY A 122 3.95 4.18 -8.93
C GLY A 122 3.27 4.62 -10.22
N ALA A 123 2.36 5.60 -10.17
CA ALA A 123 1.73 6.20 -11.34
C ALA A 123 2.73 6.99 -12.19
N LEU A 124 3.69 7.70 -11.58
CA LEU A 124 4.79 8.34 -12.31
C LEU A 124 5.73 7.33 -12.99
N LEU A 125 5.81 6.12 -12.44
CA LEU A 125 6.55 4.99 -13.01
C LEU A 125 5.70 4.16 -13.98
N VAL A 126 4.43 4.50 -14.23
CA VAL A 126 3.70 3.86 -15.32
C VAL A 126 4.18 4.50 -16.61
N GLU A 127 4.78 3.67 -17.48
CA GLU A 127 5.22 3.98 -18.85
C GLU A 127 4.61 5.26 -19.43
N SER A 128 5.47 6.28 -19.56
CA SER A 128 5.46 7.23 -20.68
C SER A 128 5.86 6.53 -21.97
#